data_AF-N1QA37-F1
#
_entry.id   AF-N1QA37-F1
#
_cell.length_a   1.000
_cell.length_b   1.000
_cell.length_c   1.000
_cell.angle_alpha   90.00
_cell.angle_beta   90.00
_cell.angle_gamma   90.00
#
_symmetry.space_group_name_H-M   'P 1'
#
loop_
_entity.id
_entity.type
_entity.pdbx_description
1 polymer ?
#
loop_
_entity_poly.entity_id
_entity_poly.type
_entity_poly.pdbx_seq_one_letter_code
_entity_poly.pdbx_strand_id
1 'polypeptide(L)'
;MQSDPLRSNPAFPNTTPHAESTLTPAQLTVPEPYNGESDEEEMDQRSTSSFNSYATSSVSAGSSFGDYGLHRALNSVVVPNEDNPIATVKDRKNANYLERLGHQDAHLRAEIKEAFATYEKAAEDRDDNSDPKKEAFRNREYFEASVRLARASQEYTFFQADLNELRDLPKLSRDEMKRFFTNIKAQERLDRAEENNTTMREKLRQTQSSVTSSVATPARFRYLTILTLELSEHVAYQAHLLTHKTSQIDRLSEHTQYVEHLNDTLRRDYMAVCDTLVRHNEHVNQLNENLQRRMTFCANENEALKHTLDQQNKNCQTLMQYGNEVKGKNNDVADLQYGTTGLHTTIDDLQHDNVELQRDITGLQLNMGSLQSLQQENEDLKNENVELQRDLDYHKGYVKTLETKLYKSELHIQDINKALGTAKIMASQRKDEAEKLRITAKDLNEALENALGQMEQLQLVNNQHMRNQEHQQGVMARMRASNNYLRSEFKDLLRSQPIARRNATSGATSGASAGRNGEMASPGEHGGFHVRKAHKASHSLPAHKLQD
;
A
#
# COMPACT_ATOMS: atom_id res chain seq x y z
N MET A 1 0.26 -3.63 42.35
CA MET A 1 1.11 -4.50 43.19
C MET A 1 1.84 -5.42 42.20
N GLN A 2 3.16 -5.29 42.02
CA GLN A 2 4.19 -6.01 42.78
C GLN A 2 3.99 -7.54 42.69
N SER A 3 4.94 -8.37 42.22
CA SER A 3 6.32 -8.10 41.73
C SER A 3 6.94 -9.31 41.01
N ASP A 4 7.95 -9.03 40.18
CA ASP A 4 9.01 -9.88 39.58
C ASP A 4 9.74 -10.87 40.55
N PRO A 5 10.73 -11.70 40.13
CA PRO A 5 11.18 -12.11 38.77
C PRO A 5 11.62 -13.61 38.59
N LEU A 6 11.92 -13.98 37.32
CA LEU A 6 12.99 -14.89 36.82
C LEU A 6 13.48 -16.13 37.63
N ARG A 7 13.44 -17.32 36.98
CA ARG A 7 14.59 -18.25 36.99
C ARG A 7 14.68 -19.16 35.75
N SER A 8 15.91 -19.54 35.40
CA SER A 8 16.36 -20.15 34.14
C SER A 8 16.40 -21.69 34.13
N ASN A 9 16.12 -22.31 32.97
CA ASN A 9 16.95 -23.37 32.35
C ASN A 9 16.27 -23.96 31.08
N PRO A 10 16.89 -23.89 29.89
CA PRO A 10 16.67 -24.87 28.83
C PRO A 10 17.68 -26.03 28.97
N ALA A 11 17.21 -27.26 28.85
CA ALA A 11 18.06 -28.45 28.89
C ALA A 11 18.79 -28.65 27.54
N PHE A 12 20.09 -28.95 27.57
CA PHE A 12 20.82 -29.43 26.40
C PHE A 12 20.61 -30.94 26.22
N PRO A 13 20.06 -31.42 25.09
CA PRO A 13 20.21 -32.82 24.70
C PRO A 13 21.61 -33.01 24.12
N ASN A 14 22.40 -33.85 24.79
CA ASN A 14 23.73 -34.23 24.34
C ASN A 14 23.62 -35.43 23.40
N THR A 15 23.80 -35.24 22.09
CA THR A 15 23.75 -36.32 21.08
C THR A 15 25.06 -36.39 20.31
N THR A 16 25.96 -37.26 20.76
CA THR A 16 27.10 -37.76 19.98
C THR A 16 26.62 -38.62 18.80
N PRO A 17 27.05 -38.35 17.56
CA PRO A 17 26.94 -39.33 16.49
C PRO A 17 28.12 -40.32 16.58
N HIS A 18 27.81 -41.59 16.81
CA HIS A 18 28.74 -42.67 16.46
C HIS A 18 28.87 -42.71 14.93
N ALA A 19 30.10 -42.60 14.42
CA ALA A 19 30.39 -42.93 13.03
C ALA A 19 30.58 -44.44 12.90
N GLU A 20 29.63 -45.13 12.27
CA GLU A 20 29.77 -46.54 11.92
C GLU A 20 30.69 -46.70 10.71
N SER A 21 31.85 -47.33 10.91
CA SER A 21 32.69 -47.78 9.79
C SER A 21 32.00 -48.90 9.02
N THR A 22 31.45 -48.58 7.85
CA THR A 22 31.07 -49.58 6.83
C THR A 22 32.00 -49.46 5.64
N LEU A 23 33.06 -50.28 5.65
CA LEU A 23 33.93 -50.50 4.49
C LEU A 23 33.28 -51.52 3.55
N THR A 24 32.85 -51.08 2.37
CA THR A 24 32.63 -51.95 1.21
C THR A 24 33.63 -51.57 0.10
N PRO A 25 34.28 -52.55 -0.56
CA PRO A 25 35.34 -52.26 -1.52
C PRO A 25 34.76 -51.88 -2.89
N ALA A 26 34.98 -50.63 -3.32
CA ALA A 26 34.75 -50.23 -4.70
C ALA A 26 35.91 -50.71 -5.60
N GLN A 27 35.56 -51.12 -6.83
CA GLN A 27 36.44 -51.87 -7.72
C GLN A 27 37.57 -51.03 -8.31
N LEU A 28 38.74 -51.66 -8.46
CA LEU A 28 39.83 -51.15 -9.28
C LEU A 28 39.37 -51.15 -10.75
N THR A 29 39.22 -49.96 -11.35
CA THR A 29 39.02 -49.81 -12.79
C THR A 29 40.29 -49.23 -13.39
N VAL A 30 40.94 -49.99 -14.26
CA VAL A 30 42.20 -49.64 -14.93
C VAL A 30 41.92 -48.59 -16.02
N PRO A 31 42.63 -47.45 -16.05
CA PRO A 31 42.66 -46.59 -17.23
C PRO A 31 43.55 -47.20 -18.31
N GLU A 32 43.07 -47.24 -19.55
CA GLU A 32 43.86 -47.59 -20.73
C GLU A 32 44.99 -46.56 -20.97
N PRO A 33 46.11 -46.95 -21.62
CA PRO A 33 47.22 -46.05 -21.89
C PRO A 33 46.84 -44.98 -22.92
N TYR A 34 47.20 -43.73 -22.63
CA TYR A 34 47.01 -42.60 -23.53
C TYR A 34 48.07 -42.65 -24.63
N ASN A 35 47.65 -42.72 -25.90
CA ASN A 35 48.55 -42.51 -27.04
C ASN A 35 48.97 -41.04 -27.08
N GLY A 36 50.26 -40.78 -26.82
CA GLY A 36 50.91 -39.50 -27.10
C GLY A 36 51.97 -39.71 -28.16
N GLU A 37 51.80 -39.08 -29.32
CA GLU A 37 52.72 -39.18 -30.45
C GLU A 37 54.08 -38.57 -30.08
N SER A 38 55.15 -39.35 -30.24
CA SER A 38 56.53 -38.87 -30.15
C SER A 38 57.08 -38.69 -31.55
N ASP A 39 57.29 -37.43 -31.97
CA ASP A 39 58.01 -37.10 -33.19
C ASP A 39 59.50 -37.51 -33.07
N GLU A 40 59.81 -38.74 -33.46
CA GLU A 40 61.18 -39.19 -33.69
C GLU A 40 61.65 -38.80 -35.10
N GLU A 41 62.16 -37.58 -35.27
CA GLU A 41 63.03 -37.24 -36.40
C GLU A 41 64.44 -36.86 -35.96
N GLU A 42 65.35 -37.81 -36.21
CA GLU A 42 66.60 -37.60 -36.95
C GLU A 42 67.56 -36.49 -36.46
N MET A 43 68.63 -36.89 -35.76
CA MET A 43 69.97 -36.33 -36.01
C MET A 43 71.13 -37.26 -35.62
N ASP A 44 71.87 -37.65 -36.65
CA ASP A 44 73.31 -37.94 -36.69
C ASP A 44 73.93 -39.02 -35.79
N GLN A 45 74.04 -40.19 -36.41
CA GLN A 45 75.23 -41.05 -36.33
C GLN A 45 76.54 -40.22 -36.39
N ARG A 46 77.42 -40.36 -35.39
CA ARG A 46 78.87 -40.18 -35.62
C ARG A 46 79.72 -41.07 -34.73
N SER A 47 80.38 -42.02 -35.39
CA SER A 47 81.21 -43.04 -34.76
C SER A 47 82.44 -42.48 -34.04
N THR A 48 82.63 -42.96 -32.81
CA THR A 48 83.91 -43.41 -32.23
C THR A 48 85.20 -42.65 -32.60
N SER A 49 85.72 -41.86 -31.67
CA SER A 49 87.11 -42.01 -31.21
C SER A 49 87.33 -41.25 -29.91
N SER A 50 87.31 -41.97 -28.78
CA SER A 50 87.82 -41.45 -27.52
C SER A 50 89.33 -41.68 -27.47
N PHE A 51 90.12 -40.60 -27.49
CA PHE A 51 91.54 -40.65 -27.14
C PHE A 51 91.93 -39.36 -26.40
N ASN A 52 92.65 -39.53 -25.30
CA ASN A 52 92.91 -38.52 -24.28
C ASN A 52 93.73 -37.32 -24.76
N SER A 53 93.44 -36.13 -24.22
CA SER A 53 94.47 -35.23 -23.67
C SER A 53 93.84 -34.24 -22.67
N TYR A 54 94.63 -33.83 -21.67
CA TYR A 54 94.20 -33.05 -20.49
C TYR A 54 94.54 -31.56 -20.60
N ALA A 55 93.80 -30.75 -19.82
CA ALA A 55 94.01 -29.33 -19.49
C ALA A 55 93.80 -28.33 -20.65
N THR A 56 93.15 -27.19 -20.47
CA THR A 56 92.95 -26.38 -19.23
C THR A 56 91.49 -25.99 -18.94
N SER A 57 91.29 -25.40 -17.74
CA SER A 57 90.08 -24.76 -17.22
C SER A 57 89.17 -24.04 -18.24
N SER A 58 87.86 -24.34 -18.20
CA SER A 58 86.82 -23.31 -18.02
C SER A 58 85.47 -23.96 -17.65
N VAL A 59 84.72 -23.32 -16.76
CA VAL A 59 83.32 -23.69 -16.45
C VAL A 59 82.40 -22.99 -17.45
N SER A 60 82.51 -23.38 -18.72
CA SER A 60 81.58 -23.00 -19.77
C SER A 60 81.03 -24.25 -20.46
N ALA A 61 79.73 -24.26 -20.74
CA ALA A 61 79.11 -25.36 -21.47
C ALA A 61 79.56 -25.30 -22.94
N GLY A 62 80.65 -26.01 -23.26
CA GLY A 62 81.07 -26.29 -24.62
C GLY A 62 81.35 -25.06 -25.48
N SER A 63 82.37 -24.27 -25.13
CA SER A 63 82.97 -23.37 -26.13
C SER A 63 83.49 -24.19 -27.31
N SER A 64 82.74 -24.19 -28.43
CA SER A 64 83.06 -24.98 -29.63
C SER A 64 84.27 -24.46 -30.42
N PHE A 65 85.04 -23.55 -29.82
CA PHE A 65 86.00 -22.66 -30.45
C PHE A 65 87.39 -22.87 -29.85
N GLY A 66 88.15 -23.85 -30.37
CA GLY A 66 89.53 -24.07 -29.91
C GLY A 66 90.49 -22.96 -30.37
N ASP A 67 91.42 -22.58 -29.51
CA ASP A 67 92.34 -21.43 -29.62
C ASP A 67 93.04 -21.30 -30.98
N TYR A 68 93.47 -22.44 -31.54
CA TYR A 68 94.12 -22.53 -32.85
C TYR A 68 93.22 -22.02 -34.01
N GLY A 69 91.90 -22.18 -33.90
CA GLY A 69 90.93 -21.74 -34.89
C GLY A 69 90.85 -20.22 -34.98
N LEU A 70 90.66 -19.55 -33.84
CA LEU A 70 90.53 -18.09 -33.79
C LEU A 70 91.86 -17.39 -34.09
N HIS A 71 92.98 -17.87 -33.53
CA HIS A 71 94.30 -17.32 -33.86
C HIS A 71 94.59 -17.35 -35.37
N ARG A 72 94.22 -18.46 -36.02
CA ARG A 72 94.38 -18.61 -37.46
C ARG A 72 93.40 -17.74 -38.25
N ALA A 73 92.21 -17.42 -37.70
CA ALA A 73 91.27 -16.51 -38.33
C ALA A 73 91.71 -15.04 -38.19
N LEU A 74 92.05 -14.57 -36.99
CA LEU A 74 92.50 -13.20 -36.73
C LEU A 74 93.78 -12.84 -37.51
N ASN A 75 94.78 -13.74 -37.55
CA ASN A 75 96.00 -13.52 -38.34
C ASN A 75 95.79 -13.68 -39.86
N SER A 76 94.65 -14.21 -40.30
CA SER A 76 94.29 -14.38 -41.72
C SER A 76 93.52 -13.19 -42.30
N VAL A 77 93.13 -12.21 -41.48
CA VAL A 77 92.44 -10.98 -41.92
C VAL A 77 93.44 -9.91 -42.42
N VAL A 78 94.75 -10.14 -42.27
CA VAL A 78 95.77 -9.22 -42.77
C VAL A 78 96.07 -9.51 -44.25
N VAL A 79 95.89 -8.47 -45.08
CA VAL A 79 95.98 -8.41 -46.55
C VAL A 79 94.79 -9.02 -47.32
N PRO A 80 93.73 -8.22 -47.57
CA PRO A 80 92.95 -8.37 -48.79
C PRO A 80 93.87 -8.12 -50.00
N ASN A 81 93.98 -9.07 -50.91
CA ASN A 81 94.38 -8.76 -52.29
C ASN A 81 93.14 -8.19 -52.99
N GLU A 82 93.23 -6.96 -53.51
CA GLU A 82 92.11 -6.26 -54.15
C GLU A 82 91.53 -7.04 -55.36
N ASP A 83 92.34 -7.91 -55.97
CA ASP A 83 91.97 -8.72 -57.14
C ASP A 83 91.31 -10.08 -56.85
N ASN A 84 91.13 -10.51 -55.58
CA ASN A 84 90.55 -11.84 -55.31
C ASN A 84 89.79 -11.98 -53.97
N PRO A 85 88.46 -11.85 -53.95
CA PRO A 85 87.67 -12.01 -52.73
C PRO A 85 87.58 -13.49 -52.33
N ILE A 86 88.28 -13.86 -51.25
CA ILE A 86 88.29 -15.19 -50.61
C ILE A 86 88.96 -16.27 -51.48
N ALA A 87 90.29 -16.15 -51.66
CA ALA A 87 91.09 -16.99 -52.54
C ALA A 87 91.23 -18.48 -52.15
N THR A 88 90.96 -18.89 -50.89
CA THR A 88 91.03 -20.30 -50.51
C THR A 88 89.86 -20.78 -49.62
N VAL A 89 89.57 -22.09 -49.68
CA VAL A 89 88.64 -22.80 -48.76
C VAL A 89 89.00 -22.54 -47.28
N LYS A 90 90.28 -22.30 -47.01
CA LYS A 90 90.82 -22.01 -45.68
C LYS A 90 90.45 -20.60 -45.20
N ASP A 91 90.32 -19.64 -46.11
CA ASP A 91 89.92 -18.26 -45.79
C ASP A 91 88.40 -18.18 -45.64
N ARG A 92 87.64 -18.92 -46.47
CA ARG A 92 86.19 -19.08 -46.30
C ARG A 92 85.85 -19.67 -44.93
N LYS A 93 86.57 -20.71 -44.49
CA LYS A 93 86.41 -21.26 -43.13
C LYS A 93 86.75 -20.27 -42.02
N ASN A 94 87.68 -19.34 -42.25
CA ASN A 94 88.03 -18.29 -41.28
C ASN A 94 86.96 -17.19 -41.23
N ALA A 95 86.42 -16.77 -42.39
CA ALA A 95 85.32 -15.82 -42.48
C ALA A 95 84.07 -16.35 -41.76
N ASN A 96 83.63 -17.58 -42.07
CA ASN A 96 82.51 -18.23 -41.39
C ASN A 96 82.71 -18.38 -39.87
N TYR A 97 83.96 -18.47 -39.40
CA TYR A 97 84.29 -18.59 -37.98
C TYR A 97 84.14 -17.23 -37.27
N LEU A 98 84.60 -16.14 -37.88
CA LEU A 98 84.40 -14.78 -37.38
C LEU A 98 82.93 -14.34 -37.46
N GLU A 99 82.23 -14.73 -38.52
CA GLU A 99 80.78 -14.53 -38.69
C GLU A 99 79.99 -15.25 -37.59
N ARG A 100 80.33 -16.51 -37.27
CA ARG A 100 79.73 -17.25 -36.16
C ARG A 100 79.96 -16.59 -34.80
N LEU A 101 81.16 -16.06 -34.54
CA LEU A 101 81.44 -15.28 -33.32
C LEU A 101 80.65 -13.95 -33.28
N GLY A 102 80.51 -13.27 -34.43
CA GLY A 102 79.67 -12.07 -34.55
C GLY A 102 78.19 -12.36 -34.28
N HIS A 103 77.67 -13.49 -34.75
CA HIS A 103 76.32 -13.96 -34.40
C HIS A 103 76.18 -14.28 -32.90
N GLN A 104 77.21 -14.83 -32.25
CA GLN A 104 77.18 -15.12 -30.82
C GLN A 104 77.23 -13.85 -29.95
N ASP A 105 78.06 -12.85 -30.30
CA ASP A 105 78.05 -11.53 -29.65
C ASP A 105 76.67 -10.85 -29.82
N ALA A 106 76.11 -10.87 -31.03
CA ALA A 106 74.79 -10.32 -31.31
C ALA A 106 73.67 -11.03 -30.53
N HIS A 107 73.73 -12.36 -30.40
CA HIS A 107 72.78 -13.14 -29.61
C HIS A 107 72.84 -12.77 -28.12
N LEU A 108 74.02 -12.83 -27.51
CA LEU A 108 74.18 -12.55 -26.08
C LEU A 108 73.85 -11.08 -25.73
N ARG A 109 74.16 -10.13 -26.63
CA ARG A 109 73.71 -8.73 -26.49
C ARG A 109 72.19 -8.60 -26.55
N ALA A 110 71.52 -9.34 -27.44
CA ALA A 110 70.06 -9.33 -27.53
C ALA A 110 69.42 -9.95 -26.28
N GLU A 111 69.98 -11.05 -25.77
CA GLU A 111 69.53 -11.74 -24.56
C GLU A 111 69.69 -10.87 -23.30
N ILE A 112 70.82 -10.17 -23.15
CA ILE A 112 70.98 -9.15 -22.09
C ILE A 112 69.94 -8.05 -22.23
N LYS A 113 69.69 -7.55 -23.44
CA LYS A 113 68.74 -6.46 -23.67
C LYS A 113 67.30 -6.88 -23.33
N GLU A 114 66.91 -8.12 -23.63
CA GLU A 114 65.62 -8.70 -23.24
C GLU A 114 65.53 -8.89 -21.73
N ALA A 115 66.56 -9.47 -21.10
CA ALA A 115 66.61 -9.67 -19.65
C ALA A 115 66.57 -8.34 -18.88
N PHE A 116 67.23 -7.30 -19.40
CA PHE A 116 67.24 -5.96 -18.83
C PHE A 116 65.85 -5.29 -18.95
N ALA A 117 65.21 -5.33 -20.12
CA ALA A 117 63.85 -4.82 -20.29
C ALA A 117 62.82 -5.59 -19.43
N THR A 118 63.02 -6.89 -19.24
CA THR A 118 62.19 -7.72 -18.34
C THR A 118 62.38 -7.30 -16.88
N TYR A 119 63.62 -7.00 -16.47
CA TYR A 119 63.94 -6.52 -15.13
C TYR A 119 63.42 -5.10 -14.86
N GLU A 120 63.59 -4.15 -15.79
CA GLU A 120 63.03 -2.79 -15.67
C GLU A 120 61.52 -2.84 -15.50
N LYS A 121 60.83 -3.58 -16.37
CA LYS A 121 59.38 -3.78 -16.26
C LYS A 121 58.96 -4.40 -14.93
N ALA A 122 59.69 -5.41 -14.44
CA ALA A 122 59.38 -6.06 -13.16
C ALA A 122 59.68 -5.17 -11.94
N ALA A 123 60.59 -4.20 -12.08
CA ALA A 123 60.83 -3.17 -11.07
C ALA A 123 59.71 -2.11 -11.08
N GLU A 124 59.31 -1.61 -12.24
CA GLU A 124 58.15 -0.71 -12.40
C GLU A 124 56.86 -1.35 -11.86
N ASP A 125 56.54 -2.57 -12.29
CA ASP A 125 55.35 -3.35 -11.85
C ASP A 125 55.32 -3.61 -10.33
N ARG A 126 56.47 -3.54 -9.65
CA ARG A 126 56.62 -3.68 -8.19
C ARG A 126 56.49 -2.32 -7.50
N ASP A 127 57.13 -1.28 -8.02
CA ASP A 127 57.18 0.03 -7.38
C ASP A 127 55.86 0.81 -7.54
N ASP A 128 55.13 0.58 -8.64
CA ASP A 128 53.75 1.08 -8.84
C ASP A 128 52.68 0.25 -8.08
N ASN A 129 53.05 -0.86 -7.44
CA ASN A 129 52.08 -1.74 -6.79
C ASN A 129 51.57 -1.19 -5.44
N SER A 130 50.39 -0.57 -5.47
CA SER A 130 49.65 -0.10 -4.29
C SER A 130 48.81 -1.18 -3.58
N ASP A 131 48.79 -2.43 -4.07
CA ASP A 131 48.00 -3.53 -3.48
C ASP A 131 48.89 -4.49 -2.64
N PRO A 132 48.79 -4.49 -1.30
CA PRO A 132 49.62 -5.34 -0.44
C PRO A 132 49.35 -6.85 -0.63
N LYS A 133 48.23 -7.25 -1.26
CA LYS A 133 47.97 -8.67 -1.57
C LYS A 133 48.77 -9.16 -2.77
N LYS A 134 49.23 -8.25 -3.64
CA LYS A 134 50.03 -8.57 -4.84
C LYS A 134 51.53 -8.40 -4.62
N GLU A 135 51.92 -7.70 -3.56
CA GLU A 135 53.32 -7.42 -3.20
C GLU A 135 54.20 -8.67 -3.20
N ALA A 136 53.72 -9.79 -2.63
CA ALA A 136 54.45 -11.06 -2.63
C ALA A 136 54.69 -11.65 -4.04
N PHE A 137 53.73 -11.48 -4.96
CA PHE A 137 53.88 -11.93 -6.35
C PHE A 137 54.81 -11.01 -7.14
N ARG A 138 54.68 -9.69 -7.00
CA ARG A 138 55.56 -8.72 -7.67
C ARG A 138 57.01 -8.81 -7.18
N ASN A 139 57.23 -9.03 -5.88
CA ASN A 139 58.57 -9.28 -5.33
C ASN A 139 59.19 -10.57 -5.89
N ARG A 140 58.38 -11.61 -6.17
CA ARG A 140 58.83 -12.83 -6.82
C ARG A 140 59.19 -12.60 -8.30
N GLU A 141 58.34 -11.92 -9.06
CA GLU A 141 58.60 -11.59 -10.47
C GLU A 141 59.87 -10.74 -10.63
N TYR A 142 60.05 -9.73 -9.76
CA TYR A 142 61.27 -8.94 -9.67
C TYR A 142 62.52 -9.78 -9.37
N PHE A 143 62.43 -10.73 -8.43
CA PHE A 143 63.54 -11.61 -8.09
C PHE A 143 63.90 -12.57 -9.24
N GLU A 144 62.91 -13.18 -9.89
CA GLU A 144 63.12 -14.06 -11.05
C GLU A 144 63.75 -13.28 -12.24
N ALA A 145 63.29 -12.06 -12.50
CA ALA A 145 63.87 -11.19 -13.52
C ALA A 145 65.32 -10.76 -13.19
N SER A 146 65.60 -10.46 -11.92
CA SER A 146 66.95 -10.13 -11.42
C SER A 146 67.93 -11.29 -11.60
N VAL A 147 67.51 -12.53 -11.28
CA VAL A 147 68.33 -13.73 -11.51
C VAL A 147 68.58 -13.96 -13.01
N ARG A 148 67.57 -13.76 -13.87
CA ARG A 148 67.72 -13.87 -15.33
C ARG A 148 68.73 -12.85 -15.88
N LEU A 149 68.65 -11.59 -15.44
CA LEU A 149 69.60 -10.53 -15.83
C LEU A 149 71.02 -10.82 -15.33
N ALA A 150 71.18 -11.26 -14.08
CA ALA A 150 72.48 -11.63 -13.53
C ALA A 150 73.14 -12.76 -14.33
N ARG A 151 72.37 -13.78 -14.72
CA ARG A 151 72.84 -14.89 -15.55
C ARG A 151 73.27 -14.43 -16.95
N ALA A 152 72.42 -13.69 -17.67
CA ALA A 152 72.75 -13.19 -19.01
C ALA A 152 73.99 -12.28 -18.99
N SER A 153 74.10 -11.41 -17.98
CA SER A 153 75.29 -10.56 -17.75
C SER A 153 76.56 -11.38 -17.49
N GLN A 154 76.46 -12.45 -16.70
CA GLN A 154 77.59 -13.34 -16.41
C GLN A 154 78.05 -14.12 -17.65
N GLU A 155 77.12 -14.70 -18.41
CA GLU A 155 77.43 -15.46 -19.64
C GLU A 155 78.11 -14.55 -20.69
N TYR A 156 77.64 -13.31 -20.85
CA TYR A 156 78.31 -12.34 -21.71
C TYR A 156 79.67 -11.88 -21.18
N THR A 157 79.82 -11.72 -19.86
CA THR A 157 81.11 -11.36 -19.25
C THR A 157 82.15 -12.45 -19.50
N PHE A 158 81.77 -13.73 -19.42
CA PHE A 158 82.65 -14.84 -19.78
C PHE A 158 82.98 -14.84 -21.28
N PHE A 159 82.00 -14.70 -22.16
CA PHE A 159 82.25 -14.59 -23.60
C PHE A 159 83.20 -13.42 -23.95
N GLN A 160 83.04 -12.27 -23.30
CA GLN A 160 83.91 -11.11 -23.49
C GLN A 160 85.32 -11.33 -22.89
N ALA A 161 85.44 -12.09 -21.80
CA ALA A 161 86.72 -12.47 -21.21
C ALA A 161 87.48 -13.45 -22.13
N ASP A 162 86.80 -14.50 -22.62
CA ASP A 162 87.34 -15.44 -23.61
C ASP A 162 87.84 -14.67 -24.86
N LEU A 163 87.04 -13.75 -25.40
CA LEU A 163 87.44 -12.90 -26.54
C LEU A 163 88.64 -11.99 -26.25
N ASN A 164 88.79 -11.51 -25.01
CA ASN A 164 89.93 -10.68 -24.62
C ASN A 164 91.20 -11.53 -24.44
N GLU A 165 91.12 -12.67 -23.76
CA GLU A 165 92.23 -13.63 -23.63
C GLU A 165 92.72 -14.07 -25.02
N LEU A 166 91.80 -14.43 -25.92
CA LEU A 166 92.09 -14.80 -27.30
C LEU A 166 92.66 -13.66 -28.15
N ARG A 167 92.45 -12.39 -27.76
CA ARG A 167 93.03 -11.19 -28.38
C ARG A 167 94.42 -10.86 -27.84
N ASP A 168 94.66 -11.12 -26.57
CA ASP A 168 95.91 -10.81 -25.86
C ASP A 168 96.98 -11.91 -26.03
N LEU A 169 96.61 -13.08 -26.56
CA LEU A 169 97.55 -14.13 -26.95
C LEU A 169 98.64 -13.60 -27.93
N PRO A 170 99.92 -14.02 -27.77
CA PRO A 170 101.02 -13.53 -28.60
C PRO A 170 100.80 -13.72 -30.10
N LYS A 171 101.25 -12.74 -30.89
CA LYS A 171 101.30 -12.83 -32.37
C LYS A 171 102.39 -13.81 -32.83
N LEU A 172 102.15 -15.10 -32.64
CA LEU A 172 102.98 -16.18 -33.15
C LEU A 172 103.03 -16.13 -34.68
N SER A 173 104.25 -16.12 -35.24
CA SER A 173 104.42 -16.19 -36.68
C SER A 173 103.94 -17.54 -37.22
N ARG A 174 103.59 -17.56 -38.50
CA ARG A 174 103.10 -18.76 -39.21
C ARG A 174 104.09 -19.93 -39.18
N ASP A 175 105.39 -19.65 -39.00
CA ASP A 175 106.43 -20.69 -38.94
C ASP A 175 106.73 -21.16 -37.51
N GLU A 176 106.55 -20.32 -36.49
CA GLU A 176 106.58 -20.75 -35.08
C GLU A 176 105.41 -21.69 -34.77
N MET A 177 104.20 -21.33 -35.23
CA MET A 177 103.00 -22.19 -35.12
C MET A 177 103.22 -23.58 -35.77
N LYS A 178 103.86 -23.64 -36.95
CA LYS A 178 104.19 -24.94 -37.57
C LYS A 178 105.18 -25.74 -36.72
N ARG A 179 106.28 -25.10 -36.28
CA ARG A 179 107.37 -25.76 -35.53
C ARG A 179 106.87 -26.44 -34.26
N PHE A 180 105.98 -25.77 -33.52
CA PHE A 180 105.43 -26.28 -32.26
C PHE A 180 104.70 -27.63 -32.45
N PHE A 181 103.83 -27.71 -33.46
CA PHE A 181 103.07 -28.94 -33.75
C PHE A 181 103.85 -30.00 -34.54
N THR A 182 104.91 -29.65 -35.27
CA THR A 182 105.76 -30.66 -35.96
C THR A 182 106.73 -31.38 -35.02
N ASN A 183 107.25 -30.72 -33.98
CA ASN A 183 108.22 -31.34 -33.06
C ASN A 183 107.60 -32.48 -32.25
N ILE A 184 106.36 -32.32 -31.78
CA ILE A 184 105.66 -33.34 -30.97
C ILE A 184 105.54 -34.67 -31.76
N LYS A 185 105.19 -34.60 -33.05
CA LYS A 185 105.12 -35.78 -33.94
C LYS A 185 106.46 -36.37 -34.37
N ALA A 186 107.56 -35.65 -34.18
CA ALA A 186 108.90 -36.18 -34.42
C ALA A 186 109.40 -37.00 -33.23
N GLN A 187 109.14 -36.53 -32.01
CA GLN A 187 109.57 -37.19 -30.77
C GLN A 187 108.96 -38.60 -30.65
N GLU A 188 107.64 -38.75 -30.82
CA GLU A 188 106.94 -40.05 -30.81
C GLU A 188 107.45 -41.07 -31.84
N ARG A 189 108.24 -40.65 -32.85
CA ARG A 189 108.85 -41.56 -33.83
C ARG A 189 110.24 -42.03 -33.41
N LEU A 190 110.95 -41.28 -32.57
CA LEU A 190 112.23 -41.68 -32.02
C LEU A 190 112.02 -42.80 -30.98
N ASP A 191 111.07 -42.59 -30.08
CA ASP A 191 110.84 -43.48 -28.92
C ASP A 191 110.45 -44.91 -29.34
N ARG A 192 109.80 -45.09 -30.50
CA ARG A 192 109.47 -46.43 -31.06
C ARG A 192 110.63 -47.14 -31.78
N ALA A 193 111.73 -46.46 -32.05
CA ALA A 193 112.88 -47.03 -32.74
C ALA A 193 113.88 -47.71 -31.79
N GLU A 194 113.95 -47.26 -30.53
CA GLU A 194 114.89 -47.77 -29.53
C GLU A 194 114.44 -49.09 -28.88
N GLU A 195 113.13 -49.37 -28.81
CA GLU A 195 112.59 -50.62 -28.20
C GLU A 195 112.93 -51.92 -28.97
N ASN A 196 113.35 -51.86 -30.23
CA ASN A 196 113.31 -53.01 -31.13
C ASN A 196 114.66 -53.69 -31.47
N ASN A 197 115.79 -53.31 -30.83
CA ASN A 197 117.12 -53.65 -31.38
C ASN A 197 118.20 -54.14 -30.39
N THR A 198 117.92 -55.14 -29.54
CA THR A 198 118.96 -55.89 -28.82
C THR A 198 118.73 -57.42 -28.86
N THR A 199 119.28 -58.10 -29.87
CA THR A 199 119.10 -59.56 -30.07
C THR A 199 120.30 -60.40 -29.61
N MET A 200 120.03 -61.65 -29.20
CA MET A 200 120.99 -62.60 -28.58
C MET A 200 122.24 -63.00 -29.42
N ARG A 201 122.39 -62.49 -30.66
CA ARG A 201 123.53 -62.82 -31.53
C ARG A 201 124.88 -62.34 -30.99
N GLU A 202 124.92 -61.26 -30.22
CA GLU A 202 126.17 -60.70 -29.70
C GLU A 202 126.74 -61.53 -28.53
N LYS A 203 125.87 -62.06 -27.65
CA LYS A 203 126.29 -62.83 -26.47
C LYS A 203 126.76 -64.26 -26.78
N LEU A 204 126.33 -64.83 -27.90
CA LEU A 204 126.72 -66.18 -28.34
C LEU A 204 128.05 -66.19 -29.13
N ARG A 205 128.47 -65.03 -29.67
CA ARG A 205 129.73 -64.87 -30.41
C ARG A 205 130.95 -64.66 -29.50
N GLN A 206 130.73 -64.19 -28.26
CA GLN A 206 131.79 -63.96 -27.27
C GLN A 206 132.18 -65.21 -26.46
N THR A 207 131.33 -66.23 -26.38
CA THR A 207 131.60 -67.47 -25.62
C THR A 207 132.32 -68.55 -26.43
N GLN A 208 132.25 -68.53 -27.77
CA GLN A 208 132.90 -69.52 -28.65
C GLN A 208 134.41 -69.27 -28.86
N SER A 209 134.92 -68.07 -28.61
CA SER A 209 136.31 -67.67 -28.87
C SER A 209 137.30 -67.96 -27.74
N SER A 210 136.84 -68.43 -26.57
CA SER A 210 137.66 -68.60 -25.36
C SER A 210 138.15 -70.05 -25.10
N VAL A 211 137.94 -70.98 -26.03
CA VAL A 211 138.12 -72.44 -25.80
C VAL A 211 139.44 -73.00 -26.35
N THR A 212 140.21 -72.24 -27.15
CA THR A 212 141.35 -72.77 -27.93
C THR A 212 142.65 -71.96 -27.82
N SER A 213 143.24 -71.92 -26.61
CA SER A 213 144.70 -71.93 -26.36
C SER A 213 144.94 -71.71 -24.85
N SER A 214 145.72 -72.52 -24.15
CA SER A 214 147.15 -72.70 -24.39
C SER A 214 147.69 -73.71 -23.37
N VAL A 215 148.52 -74.66 -23.81
CA VAL A 215 149.31 -75.53 -22.92
C VAL A 215 150.55 -74.76 -22.48
N ALA A 216 150.81 -74.63 -21.18
CA ALA A 216 152.07 -74.04 -20.69
C ALA A 216 152.45 -74.52 -19.28
N THR A 217 153.56 -75.26 -19.25
CA THR A 217 154.78 -75.15 -18.41
C THR A 217 154.71 -74.61 -16.95
N PRO A 218 155.62 -75.09 -16.06
CA PRO A 218 155.43 -75.01 -14.60
C PRO A 218 155.41 -73.60 -13.97
N ALA A 219 155.86 -72.56 -14.68
CA ALA A 219 155.75 -71.18 -14.22
C ALA A 219 154.29 -70.68 -14.15
N ARG A 220 153.37 -71.30 -14.90
CA ARG A 220 151.99 -70.85 -15.03
C ARG A 220 151.13 -71.17 -13.80
N PHE A 221 151.49 -72.17 -12.99
CA PHE A 221 150.68 -72.59 -11.85
C PHE A 221 150.50 -71.49 -10.80
N ARG A 222 151.55 -70.69 -10.50
CA ARG A 222 151.41 -69.55 -9.57
C ARG A 222 150.50 -68.45 -10.11
N TYR A 223 150.57 -68.15 -11.40
CA TYR A 223 149.70 -67.17 -12.05
C TYR A 223 148.25 -67.65 -12.13
N LEU A 224 148.04 -68.96 -12.37
CA LEU A 224 146.73 -69.59 -12.33
C LEU A 224 146.14 -69.63 -10.91
N THR A 225 146.92 -69.86 -9.85
CA THR A 225 146.41 -69.79 -8.47
C THR A 225 145.90 -68.37 -8.15
N ILE A 226 146.65 -67.33 -8.55
CA ILE A 226 146.23 -65.93 -8.38
C ILE A 226 144.94 -65.66 -9.18
N LEU A 227 144.90 -66.03 -10.46
CA LEU A 227 143.69 -65.90 -11.29
C LEU A 227 142.48 -66.68 -10.77
N THR A 228 142.67 -67.87 -10.17
CA THR A 228 141.57 -68.61 -9.53
C THR A 228 141.11 -67.94 -8.23
N LEU A 229 142.01 -67.25 -7.52
CA LEU A 229 141.66 -66.46 -6.34
C LEU A 229 140.83 -65.25 -6.77
N GLU A 230 141.34 -64.45 -7.72
CA GLU A 230 140.64 -63.29 -8.32
C GLU A 230 139.28 -63.69 -8.92
N LEU A 231 139.20 -64.84 -9.60
CA LEU A 231 137.93 -65.35 -10.13
C LEU A 231 136.98 -65.78 -9.01
N SER A 232 137.49 -66.37 -7.91
CA SER A 232 136.68 -66.73 -6.75
C SER A 232 136.16 -65.50 -5.99
N GLU A 233 136.98 -64.45 -5.88
CA GLU A 233 136.60 -63.15 -5.32
C GLU A 233 135.56 -62.45 -6.20
N HIS A 234 135.73 -62.49 -7.53
CA HIS A 234 134.75 -61.95 -8.47
C HIS A 234 133.43 -62.72 -8.46
N VAL A 235 133.45 -64.06 -8.35
CA VAL A 235 132.24 -64.88 -8.18
C VAL A 235 131.57 -64.61 -6.83
N ALA A 236 132.34 -64.46 -5.74
CA ALA A 236 131.81 -64.08 -4.44
C ALA A 236 131.18 -62.66 -4.46
N TYR A 237 131.82 -61.71 -5.15
CA TYR A 237 131.28 -60.37 -5.36
C TYR A 237 130.00 -60.39 -6.20
N GLN A 238 129.95 -61.16 -7.29
CA GLN A 238 128.72 -61.33 -8.08
C GLN A 238 127.61 -62.02 -7.29
N ALA A 239 127.93 -63.04 -6.48
CA ALA A 239 126.96 -63.67 -5.59
C ALA A 239 126.42 -62.68 -4.55
N HIS A 240 127.29 -61.89 -3.91
CA HIS A 240 126.87 -60.85 -2.97
C HIS A 240 126.01 -59.77 -3.64
N LEU A 241 126.40 -59.32 -4.84
CA LEU A 241 125.63 -58.35 -5.62
C LEU A 241 124.25 -58.90 -6.00
N LEU A 242 124.16 -60.18 -6.39
CA LEU A 242 122.90 -60.86 -6.65
C LEU A 242 122.04 -60.94 -5.38
N THR A 243 122.57 -61.39 -4.25
CA THR A 243 121.82 -61.42 -2.97
C THR A 243 121.33 -60.03 -2.56
N HIS A 244 122.16 -59.00 -2.73
CA HIS A 244 121.76 -57.61 -2.47
C HIS A 244 120.66 -57.14 -3.43
N LYS A 245 120.74 -57.52 -4.72
CA LYS A 245 119.71 -57.19 -5.73
C LYS A 245 118.40 -57.93 -5.49
N THR A 246 118.44 -59.21 -5.10
CA THR A 246 117.25 -59.96 -4.67
C THR A 246 116.62 -59.27 -3.46
N SER A 247 117.39 -58.92 -2.42
CA SER A 247 116.90 -58.15 -1.27
C SER A 247 116.36 -56.75 -1.63
N GLN A 248 116.82 -56.13 -2.72
CA GLN A 248 116.20 -54.90 -3.24
C GLN A 248 114.86 -55.19 -3.94
N ILE A 249 114.76 -56.28 -4.70
CA ILE A 249 113.53 -56.73 -5.35
C ILE A 249 112.47 -57.12 -4.31
N ASP A 250 112.85 -57.85 -3.27
CA ASP A 250 111.94 -58.26 -2.18
C ASP A 250 111.35 -57.03 -1.48
N ARG A 251 112.17 -56.04 -1.13
CA ARG A 251 111.71 -54.76 -0.55
C ARG A 251 110.83 -53.95 -1.50
N LEU A 252 111.11 -53.97 -2.81
CA LEU A 252 110.24 -53.32 -3.80
C LEU A 252 108.90 -54.06 -3.94
N SER A 253 108.90 -55.39 -3.82
CA SER A 253 107.69 -56.23 -3.79
C SER A 253 106.83 -55.92 -2.56
N GLU A 254 107.42 -55.87 -1.36
CA GLU A 254 106.75 -55.45 -0.12
C GLU A 254 106.15 -54.04 -0.23
N HIS A 255 106.90 -53.08 -0.77
CA HIS A 255 106.39 -51.73 -1.03
C HIS A 255 105.25 -51.71 -2.05
N THR A 256 105.29 -52.57 -3.08
CA THR A 256 104.23 -52.67 -4.09
C THR A 256 102.95 -53.23 -3.46
N GLN A 257 103.04 -54.32 -2.68
CA GLN A 257 101.93 -54.89 -1.93
C GLN A 257 101.33 -53.90 -0.92
N TYR A 258 102.16 -53.09 -0.27
CA TYR A 258 101.68 -52.03 0.63
C TYR A 258 100.89 -50.95 -0.13
N VAL A 259 101.39 -50.51 -1.30
CA VAL A 259 100.69 -49.53 -2.16
C VAL A 259 99.38 -50.10 -2.73
N GLU A 260 99.36 -51.37 -3.12
CA GLU A 260 98.14 -52.08 -3.55
C GLU A 260 97.12 -52.14 -2.42
N HIS A 261 97.52 -52.57 -1.21
CA HIS A 261 96.64 -52.60 -0.04
C HIS A 261 96.13 -51.20 0.36
N LEU A 262 96.96 -50.17 0.23
CA LEU A 262 96.55 -48.78 0.47
C LEU A 262 95.52 -48.32 -0.58
N ASN A 263 95.75 -48.62 -1.87
CA ASN A 263 94.79 -48.32 -2.94
C ASN A 263 93.46 -49.06 -2.75
N ASP A 264 93.48 -50.34 -2.36
CA ASP A 264 92.26 -51.11 -2.06
C ASP A 264 91.53 -50.61 -0.81
N THR A 265 92.25 -50.03 0.15
CA THR A 265 91.65 -49.36 1.32
C THR A 265 90.99 -48.05 0.91
N LEU A 266 91.71 -47.17 0.20
CA LEU A 266 91.18 -45.91 -0.34
C LEU A 266 89.98 -46.14 -1.26
N ARG A 267 90.00 -47.21 -2.08
CA ARG A 267 88.88 -47.57 -2.95
C ARG A 267 87.65 -48.02 -2.16
N ARG A 268 87.82 -48.79 -1.08
CA ARG A 268 86.72 -49.18 -0.18
C ARG A 268 86.14 -47.97 0.55
N ASP A 269 87.00 -47.09 1.07
CA ASP A 269 86.59 -45.88 1.77
C ASP A 269 85.84 -44.92 0.82
N TYR A 270 86.36 -44.73 -0.41
CA TYR A 270 85.68 -43.95 -1.45
C TYR A 270 84.30 -44.52 -1.80
N MET A 271 84.18 -45.83 -2.01
CA MET A 271 82.89 -46.47 -2.26
C MET A 271 81.93 -46.32 -1.08
N ALA A 272 82.40 -46.48 0.16
CA ALA A 272 81.59 -46.27 1.36
C ALA A 272 81.10 -44.81 1.51
N VAL A 273 81.91 -43.82 1.12
CA VAL A 273 81.50 -42.42 1.04
C VAL A 273 80.45 -42.22 -0.06
N CYS A 274 80.64 -42.79 -1.26
CA CYS A 274 79.63 -42.75 -2.31
C CYS A 274 78.29 -43.37 -1.86
N ASP A 275 78.33 -44.54 -1.21
CA ASP A 275 77.13 -45.22 -0.71
C ASP A 275 76.42 -44.44 0.42
N THR A 276 77.15 -43.66 1.23
CA THR A 276 76.51 -42.78 2.22
C THR A 276 75.92 -41.52 1.57
N LEU A 277 76.58 -40.95 0.55
CA LEU A 277 76.04 -39.83 -0.23
C LEU A 277 74.77 -40.21 -1.02
N VAL A 278 74.74 -41.38 -1.64
CA VAL A 278 73.54 -41.90 -2.34
C VAL A 278 72.37 -42.04 -1.36
N ARG A 279 72.57 -42.73 -0.22
CA ARG A 279 71.52 -42.88 0.81
C ARG A 279 71.07 -41.55 1.41
N HIS A 280 71.97 -40.58 1.56
CA HIS A 280 71.60 -39.25 2.02
C HIS A 280 70.74 -38.51 0.98
N ASN A 281 71.09 -38.59 -0.30
CA ASN A 281 70.33 -38.00 -1.40
C ASN A 281 68.94 -38.65 -1.53
N GLU A 282 68.84 -39.99 -1.44
CA GLU A 282 67.56 -40.71 -1.37
C GLU A 282 66.68 -40.21 -0.21
N HIS A 283 67.24 -40.03 0.99
CA HIS A 283 66.52 -39.50 2.15
C HIS A 283 66.08 -38.04 1.95
N VAL A 284 66.91 -37.19 1.34
CA VAL A 284 66.54 -35.81 0.98
C VAL A 284 65.40 -35.79 -0.05
N ASN A 285 65.43 -36.66 -1.06
CA ASN A 285 64.34 -36.78 -2.04
C ASN A 285 63.04 -37.25 -1.39
N GLN A 286 63.09 -38.25 -0.50
CA GLN A 286 61.92 -38.69 0.29
C GLN A 286 61.36 -37.58 1.19
N LEU A 287 62.22 -36.76 1.81
CA LEU A 287 61.80 -35.59 2.59
C LEU A 287 61.13 -34.54 1.70
N ASN A 288 61.69 -34.27 0.51
CA ASN A 288 61.15 -33.30 -0.43
C ASN A 288 59.79 -33.74 -0.99
N GLU A 289 59.64 -35.02 -1.37
CA GLU A 289 58.34 -35.59 -1.74
C GLU A 289 57.31 -35.47 -0.61
N ASN A 290 57.69 -35.81 0.62
CA ASN A 290 56.78 -35.71 1.77
C ASN A 290 56.39 -34.26 2.06
N LEU A 291 57.31 -33.31 1.92
CA LEU A 291 57.01 -31.88 2.00
C LEU A 291 56.04 -31.46 0.90
N GLN A 292 56.28 -31.88 -0.34
CA GLN A 292 55.42 -31.54 -1.47
C GLN A 292 54.01 -32.12 -1.34
N ARG A 293 53.88 -33.39 -0.90
CA ARG A 293 52.57 -34.00 -0.56
C ARG A 293 51.85 -33.22 0.54
N ARG A 294 52.56 -32.76 1.58
CA ARG A 294 51.97 -31.92 2.64
C ARG A 294 51.55 -30.54 2.14
N MET A 295 52.34 -29.91 1.26
CA MET A 295 51.96 -28.63 0.64
C MET A 295 50.69 -28.78 -0.22
N THR A 296 50.61 -29.84 -1.03
CA THR A 296 49.40 -30.15 -1.82
C THR A 296 48.19 -30.42 -0.92
N PHE A 297 48.36 -31.17 0.18
CA PHE A 297 47.29 -31.39 1.16
C PHE A 297 46.78 -30.07 1.75
N CYS A 298 47.68 -29.21 2.25
CA CYS A 298 47.29 -27.91 2.81
C CYS A 298 46.70 -26.96 1.75
N ALA A 299 47.12 -27.03 0.49
CA ALA A 299 46.52 -26.26 -0.60
C ALA A 299 45.06 -26.71 -0.86
N ASN A 300 44.82 -28.03 -0.91
CA ASN A 300 43.48 -28.59 -1.06
C ASN A 300 42.57 -28.26 0.13
N GLU A 301 43.10 -28.32 1.35
CA GLU A 301 42.37 -27.93 2.58
C GLU A 301 42.02 -26.43 2.58
N ASN A 302 42.94 -25.56 2.15
CA ASN A 302 42.67 -24.13 2.02
C ASN A 302 41.58 -23.82 0.98
N GLU A 303 41.56 -24.49 -0.18
CA GLU A 303 40.47 -24.32 -1.16
C GLU A 303 39.13 -24.88 -0.64
N ALA A 304 39.13 -25.98 0.12
CA ALA A 304 37.92 -26.48 0.78
C ALA A 304 37.38 -25.52 1.85
N LEU A 305 38.27 -24.91 2.66
CA LEU A 305 37.91 -23.87 3.63
C LEU A 305 37.37 -22.61 2.95
N LYS A 306 37.98 -22.19 1.84
CA LYS A 306 37.54 -21.06 1.01
C LYS A 306 36.15 -21.30 0.41
N HIS A 307 35.90 -22.47 -0.17
CA HIS A 307 34.55 -22.86 -0.63
C HIS A 307 33.53 -22.87 0.52
N THR A 308 33.91 -23.32 1.71
CA THR A 308 33.05 -23.29 2.90
C THR A 308 32.74 -21.86 3.34
N LEU A 309 33.74 -20.97 3.34
CA LEU A 309 33.57 -19.54 3.65
C LEU A 309 32.68 -18.83 2.63
N ASP A 310 32.87 -19.08 1.33
CA ASP A 310 32.02 -18.54 0.27
C ASP A 310 30.57 -19.01 0.39
N GLN A 311 30.35 -20.27 0.79
CA GLN A 311 29.00 -20.77 1.06
C GLN A 311 28.37 -20.12 2.31
N GLN A 312 29.14 -19.91 3.38
CA GLN A 312 28.65 -19.17 4.55
C GLN A 312 28.32 -17.71 4.20
N ASN A 313 29.14 -17.05 3.39
CA ASN A 313 28.87 -15.69 2.91
C ASN A 313 27.57 -15.61 2.10
N LYS A 314 27.32 -16.57 1.20
CA LYS A 314 26.04 -16.70 0.49
C LYS A 314 24.87 -16.89 1.45
N ASN A 315 24.99 -17.80 2.41
CA ASN A 315 23.95 -18.03 3.42
C ASN A 315 23.64 -16.76 4.22
N CYS A 316 24.65 -15.99 4.63
CA CYS A 316 24.49 -14.71 5.32
C CYS A 316 23.78 -13.66 4.45
N GLN A 317 24.11 -13.58 3.15
CA GLN A 317 23.41 -12.68 2.21
C GLN A 317 21.93 -13.07 2.06
N THR A 318 21.62 -14.36 1.92
CA THR A 318 20.25 -14.88 1.86
C THR A 318 19.48 -14.60 3.17
N LEU A 319 20.11 -14.76 4.33
CA LEU A 319 19.51 -14.41 5.62
C LEU A 319 19.22 -12.90 5.75
N MET A 320 20.07 -12.02 5.22
CA MET A 320 19.78 -10.58 5.17
C MET A 320 18.63 -10.26 4.21
N GLN A 321 18.52 -10.95 3.06
CA GLN A 321 17.38 -10.82 2.15
C GLN A 321 16.06 -11.21 2.85
N TYR A 322 16.01 -12.38 3.49
CA TYR A 322 14.85 -12.78 4.29
C TYR A 322 14.55 -11.81 5.44
N GLY A 323 15.58 -11.28 6.11
CA GLY A 323 15.40 -10.25 7.14
C GLY A 323 14.76 -8.96 6.62
N ASN A 324 15.05 -8.57 5.38
CA ASN A 324 14.43 -7.43 4.72
C ASN A 324 12.99 -7.75 4.26
N GLU A 325 12.74 -8.95 3.71
CA GLU A 325 11.39 -9.40 3.36
C GLU A 325 10.45 -9.46 4.58
N VAL A 326 10.94 -9.97 5.71
CA VAL A 326 10.17 -10.03 6.97
C VAL A 326 9.85 -8.63 7.48
N LYS A 327 10.78 -7.68 7.38
CA LYS A 327 10.50 -6.26 7.70
C LYS A 327 9.45 -5.66 6.77
N GLY A 328 9.53 -5.92 5.47
CA GLY A 328 8.51 -5.49 4.50
C GLY A 328 7.13 -6.03 4.86
N LYS A 329 7.01 -7.35 5.02
CA LYS A 329 5.75 -8.02 5.40
C LYS A 329 5.20 -7.55 6.76
N ASN A 330 6.07 -7.23 7.73
CA ASN A 330 5.63 -6.68 9.01
C ASN A 330 5.04 -5.26 8.86
N ASN A 331 5.58 -4.44 7.95
CA ASN A 331 4.99 -3.14 7.63
C ASN A 331 3.63 -3.32 6.92
N ASP A 332 3.56 -4.22 5.92
CA ASP A 332 2.30 -4.54 5.23
C ASP A 332 1.20 -5.00 6.22
N VAL A 333 1.57 -5.83 7.20
CA VAL A 333 0.67 -6.28 8.27
C VAL A 333 0.24 -5.13 9.18
N ALA A 334 1.14 -4.21 9.52
CA ALA A 334 0.80 -3.03 10.34
C ALA A 334 -0.17 -2.08 9.59
N ASP A 335 0.06 -1.84 8.30
CA ASP A 335 -0.81 -1.02 7.45
C ASP A 335 -2.19 -1.68 7.27
N LEU A 336 -2.25 -3.01 7.09
CA LEU A 336 -3.50 -3.76 7.06
C LEU A 336 -4.25 -3.73 8.40
N GLN A 337 -3.54 -3.79 9.53
CA GLN A 337 -4.14 -3.62 10.86
C GLN A 337 -4.72 -2.21 11.03
N TYR A 338 -4.01 -1.17 10.61
CA TYR A 338 -4.48 0.21 10.66
C TYR A 338 -5.75 0.40 9.80
N GLY A 339 -5.74 -0.12 8.57
CA GLY A 339 -6.91 -0.14 7.68
C GLY A 339 -8.10 -0.91 8.29
N THR A 340 -7.84 -2.04 8.94
CA THR A 340 -8.87 -2.86 9.61
C THR A 340 -9.48 -2.12 10.79
N THR A 341 -8.68 -1.42 11.61
CA THR A 341 -9.20 -0.61 12.72
C THR A 341 -10.04 0.58 12.23
N GLY A 342 -9.63 1.26 11.16
CA GLY A 342 -10.42 2.34 10.56
C GLY A 342 -11.76 1.87 9.99
N LEU A 343 -11.79 0.68 9.37
CA LEU A 343 -13.04 0.05 8.94
C LEU A 343 -13.94 -0.33 10.12
N HIS A 344 -13.37 -0.76 11.25
CA HIS A 344 -14.14 -1.07 12.46
C HIS A 344 -14.82 0.18 13.02
N THR A 345 -14.10 1.30 13.15
CA THR A 345 -14.70 2.57 13.61
C THR A 345 -15.82 3.04 12.68
N THR A 346 -15.65 2.90 11.35
CA THR A 346 -16.73 3.22 10.40
C THR A 346 -17.96 2.31 10.56
N ILE A 347 -17.77 1.04 10.92
CA ILE A 347 -18.89 0.11 11.20
C ILE A 347 -19.61 0.52 12.50
N ASP A 348 -18.88 0.91 13.54
CA ASP A 348 -19.46 1.37 14.81
C ASP A 348 -20.26 2.66 14.63
N ASP A 349 -19.73 3.63 13.88
CA ASP A 349 -20.43 4.87 13.50
C ASP A 349 -21.73 4.57 12.72
N LEU A 350 -21.66 3.72 11.69
CA LEU A 350 -22.84 3.33 10.90
C LEU A 350 -23.88 2.54 11.70
N GLN A 351 -23.47 1.79 12.73
CA GLN A 351 -24.40 1.15 13.66
C GLN A 351 -25.09 2.19 14.56
N HIS A 352 -24.37 3.22 15.00
CA HIS A 352 -24.93 4.31 15.78
C HIS A 352 -25.98 5.09 14.99
N ASP A 353 -25.64 5.53 13.77
CA ASP A 353 -26.57 6.22 12.85
C ASP A 353 -27.85 5.41 12.61
N ASN A 354 -27.73 4.09 12.46
CA ASN A 354 -28.88 3.20 12.24
C ASN A 354 -29.79 3.11 13.49
N VAL A 355 -29.23 3.16 14.70
CA VAL A 355 -30.01 3.24 15.95
C VAL A 355 -30.73 4.59 16.07
N GLU A 356 -30.10 5.70 15.68
CA GLU A 356 -30.76 7.01 15.64
C GLU A 356 -31.90 7.04 14.62
N LEU A 357 -31.68 6.52 13.41
CA LEU A 357 -32.74 6.40 12.38
C LEU A 357 -33.92 5.54 12.84
N GLN A 358 -33.68 4.43 13.55
CA GLN A 358 -34.75 3.60 14.13
C GLN A 358 -35.54 4.35 15.21
N ARG A 359 -34.87 5.17 16.02
CA ARG A 359 -35.51 6.04 17.02
C ARG A 359 -36.40 7.09 16.35
N ASP A 360 -35.92 7.72 15.28
CA ASP A 360 -36.69 8.71 14.51
C ASP A 360 -37.90 8.08 13.82
N ILE A 361 -37.75 6.89 13.22
CA ILE A 361 -38.88 6.12 12.66
C ILE A 361 -39.94 5.86 13.74
N THR A 362 -39.52 5.47 14.95
CA THR A 362 -40.43 5.24 16.07
C THR A 362 -41.15 6.52 16.50
N GLY A 363 -40.44 7.66 16.55
CA GLY A 363 -41.02 8.96 16.83
C GLY A 363 -42.04 9.41 15.77
N LEU A 364 -41.75 9.19 14.49
CA LEU A 364 -42.66 9.47 13.39
C LEU A 364 -43.92 8.58 13.42
N GLN A 365 -43.79 7.32 13.80
CA GLN A 365 -44.94 6.41 13.99
C GLN A 365 -45.86 6.88 15.12
N LEU A 366 -45.31 7.35 16.25
CA LEU A 366 -46.09 7.93 17.34
C LEU A 366 -46.82 9.20 16.89
N ASN A 367 -46.13 10.11 16.20
CA ASN A 367 -46.72 11.33 15.65
C ASN A 367 -47.85 11.02 14.64
N MET A 368 -47.71 9.96 13.84
CA MET A 368 -48.77 9.51 12.92
C MET A 368 -50.01 9.01 13.67
N GLY A 369 -49.85 8.33 14.81
CA GLY A 369 -50.96 7.95 15.70
C GLY A 369 -51.68 9.19 16.28
N SER A 370 -50.94 10.21 16.70
CA SER A 370 -51.52 11.48 17.14
C SER A 370 -52.29 12.19 16.02
N LEU A 371 -51.76 12.18 14.79
CA LEU A 371 -52.44 12.77 13.63
C LEU A 371 -53.77 12.05 13.29
N GLN A 372 -53.82 10.72 13.42
CA GLN A 372 -55.05 9.95 13.26
C GLN A 372 -56.10 10.31 14.31
N SER A 373 -55.67 10.52 15.57
CA SER A 373 -56.57 11.00 16.64
C SER A 373 -57.15 12.38 16.34
N LEU A 374 -56.33 13.31 15.83
CA LEU A 374 -56.79 14.64 15.42
C LEU A 374 -57.72 14.60 14.19
N GLN A 375 -57.53 13.65 13.27
CA GLN A 375 -58.47 13.45 12.17
C GLN A 375 -59.84 12.96 12.66
N GLN A 376 -59.87 12.05 13.65
CA GLN A 376 -61.13 11.59 14.25
C GLN A 376 -61.85 12.75 14.95
N GLU A 377 -61.16 13.51 15.79
CA GLU A 377 -61.72 14.70 16.47
C GLU A 377 -62.30 15.72 15.47
N ASN A 378 -61.66 15.91 14.32
CA ASN A 378 -62.14 16.82 13.28
C ASN A 378 -63.42 16.32 12.58
N GLU A 379 -63.54 15.00 12.32
CA GLU A 379 -64.79 14.42 11.82
C GLU A 379 -65.90 14.44 12.89
N ASP A 380 -65.58 14.27 14.18
CA ASP A 380 -66.55 14.38 15.27
C ASP A 380 -67.09 15.82 15.39
N LEU A 381 -66.22 16.84 15.39
CA LEU A 381 -66.59 18.27 15.38
C LEU A 381 -67.40 18.68 14.12
N LYS A 382 -67.13 18.02 12.99
CA LYS A 382 -67.86 18.22 11.72
C LYS A 382 -69.26 17.60 11.79
N ASN A 383 -69.41 16.45 12.45
CA ASN A 383 -70.73 15.87 12.75
C ASN A 383 -71.52 16.76 13.72
N GLU A 384 -70.89 17.26 14.79
CA GLU A 384 -71.52 18.21 15.74
C GLU A 384 -72.01 19.49 15.02
N ASN A 385 -71.20 20.06 14.11
CA ASN A 385 -71.62 21.19 13.29
C ASN A 385 -72.86 20.88 12.42
N VAL A 386 -72.98 19.66 11.89
CA VAL A 386 -74.16 19.24 11.11
C VAL A 386 -75.41 19.13 11.99
N GLU A 387 -75.28 18.70 13.24
CA GLU A 387 -76.38 18.67 14.20
C GLU A 387 -76.79 20.08 14.64
N LEU A 388 -75.82 20.92 15.03
CA LEU A 388 -76.07 22.34 15.37
C LEU A 388 -76.72 23.11 14.21
N GLN A 389 -76.36 22.81 12.96
CA GLN A 389 -76.99 23.41 11.78
C GLN A 389 -78.46 22.97 11.63
N ARG A 390 -78.81 21.71 11.94
CA ARG A 390 -80.21 21.24 11.95
C ARG A 390 -81.02 21.93 13.04
N ASP A 391 -80.47 22.07 14.24
CA ASP A 391 -81.13 22.76 15.36
C ASP A 391 -81.34 24.25 15.05
N LEU A 392 -80.35 24.90 14.45
CA LEU A 392 -80.47 26.28 13.96
C LEU A 392 -81.63 26.42 12.95
N ASP A 393 -81.74 25.52 11.99
CA ASP A 393 -82.78 25.57 10.96
C ASP A 393 -84.17 25.20 11.51
N TYR A 394 -84.26 24.29 12.48
CA TYR A 394 -85.46 24.05 13.27
C TYR A 394 -85.91 25.31 14.02
N HIS A 395 -85.00 25.98 14.71
CA HIS A 395 -85.29 27.21 15.44
C HIS A 395 -85.70 28.36 14.50
N LYS A 396 -85.09 28.51 13.32
CA LYS A 396 -85.57 29.46 12.28
C LYS A 396 -87.02 29.16 11.87
N GLY A 397 -87.37 27.89 11.66
CA GLY A 397 -88.74 27.47 11.33
C GLY A 397 -89.73 27.76 12.46
N TYR A 398 -89.31 27.57 13.71
CA TYR A 398 -90.10 27.91 14.90
C TYR A 398 -90.32 29.43 15.03
N VAL A 399 -89.29 30.26 14.82
CA VAL A 399 -89.40 31.72 14.81
C VAL A 399 -90.40 32.20 13.76
N LYS A 400 -90.31 31.74 12.50
CA LYS A 400 -91.30 32.06 11.45
C LYS A 400 -92.74 31.69 11.85
N THR A 401 -92.90 30.61 12.60
CA THR A 401 -94.21 30.18 13.13
C THR A 401 -94.71 31.12 14.23
N LEU A 402 -93.82 31.64 15.09
CA LEU A 402 -94.15 32.65 16.10
C LEU A 402 -94.48 34.01 15.47
N GLU A 403 -93.71 34.47 14.48
CA GLU A 403 -94.00 35.69 13.71
C GLU A 403 -95.39 35.63 13.06
N THR A 404 -95.73 34.48 12.45
CA THR A 404 -97.07 34.24 11.87
C THR A 404 -98.19 34.29 12.92
N LYS A 405 -97.93 33.80 14.15
CA LYS A 405 -98.89 33.88 15.27
C LYS A 405 -99.03 35.31 15.79
N LEU A 406 -97.92 36.06 15.89
CA LEU A 406 -97.89 37.46 16.30
C LEU A 406 -98.72 38.31 15.33
N TYR A 407 -98.45 38.22 14.03
CA TYR A 407 -99.20 38.94 12.99
C TYR A 407 -100.72 38.67 13.04
N LYS A 408 -101.13 37.41 13.25
CA LYS A 408 -102.54 37.05 13.44
C LYS A 408 -103.14 37.66 14.71
N SER A 409 -102.36 37.72 15.79
CA SER A 409 -102.77 38.37 17.04
C SER A 409 -102.94 39.88 16.88
N GLU A 410 -102.00 40.55 16.20
CA GLU A 410 -102.07 41.98 15.89
C GLU A 410 -103.31 42.32 15.05
N LEU A 411 -103.60 41.53 14.01
CA LEU A 411 -104.81 41.69 13.20
C LEU A 411 -106.09 41.56 14.05
N HIS A 412 -106.14 40.56 14.94
CA HIS A 412 -107.27 40.37 15.85
C HIS A 412 -107.42 41.54 16.85
N ILE A 413 -106.31 42.09 17.36
CA ILE A 413 -106.31 43.30 18.19
C ILE A 413 -106.83 44.52 17.42
N GLN A 414 -106.46 44.68 16.14
CA GLN A 414 -106.99 45.75 15.29
C GLN A 414 -108.51 45.63 15.11
N ASP A 415 -109.03 44.42 14.88
CA ASP A 415 -110.48 44.20 14.73
C ASP A 415 -111.26 44.40 16.03
N ILE A 416 -110.70 43.98 17.18
CA ILE A 416 -111.24 44.33 18.50
C ILE A 416 -111.29 45.86 18.69
N ASN A 417 -110.23 46.58 18.33
CA ASN A 417 -110.19 48.04 18.44
C ASN A 417 -111.21 48.74 17.53
N LYS A 418 -111.45 48.23 16.31
CA LYS A 418 -112.53 48.71 15.43
C LYS A 418 -113.90 48.47 16.08
N ALA A 419 -114.16 47.27 16.59
CA ALA A 419 -115.42 46.91 17.25
C ALA A 419 -115.67 47.78 18.51
N LEU A 420 -114.63 48.02 19.30
CA LEU A 420 -114.66 48.92 20.47
C LEU A 420 -114.94 50.37 20.06
N GLY A 421 -114.37 50.84 18.94
CA GLY A 421 -114.66 52.15 18.36
C GLY A 421 -116.14 52.29 17.99
N THR A 422 -116.70 51.34 17.25
CA THR A 422 -118.13 51.30 16.91
C THR A 422 -119.01 51.25 18.16
N ALA A 423 -118.66 50.41 19.14
CA ALA A 423 -119.40 50.31 20.40
C ALA A 423 -119.41 51.63 21.19
N LYS A 424 -118.28 52.35 21.23
CA LYS A 424 -118.21 53.70 21.84
C LYS A 424 -119.11 54.71 21.14
N ILE A 425 -119.16 54.71 19.81
CA ILE A 425 -120.05 55.58 19.02
C ILE A 425 -121.53 55.27 19.35
N MET A 426 -121.92 53.99 19.33
CA MET A 426 -123.28 53.57 19.67
C MET A 426 -123.66 53.91 21.12
N ALA A 427 -122.71 53.80 22.06
CA ALA A 427 -122.93 54.19 23.45
C ALA A 427 -123.14 55.71 23.61
N SER A 428 -122.40 56.54 22.86
CA SER A 428 -122.63 57.99 22.84
C SER A 428 -124.00 58.33 22.25
N GLN A 429 -124.36 57.73 21.11
CA GLN A 429 -125.67 57.93 20.47
C GLN A 429 -126.82 57.59 21.43
N ARG A 430 -126.75 56.44 22.11
CA ARG A 430 -127.76 56.05 23.12
C ARG A 430 -127.80 56.99 24.33
N LYS A 431 -126.66 57.58 24.72
CA LYS A 431 -126.62 58.60 25.79
C LYS A 431 -127.34 59.88 25.35
N ASP A 432 -127.10 60.33 24.12
CA ASP A 432 -127.73 61.52 23.54
C ASP A 432 -129.24 61.30 23.31
N GLU A 433 -129.65 60.10 22.90
CA GLU A 433 -131.06 59.68 22.83
C GLU A 433 -131.73 59.65 24.21
N ALA A 434 -131.06 59.09 25.22
CA ALA A 434 -131.58 59.05 26.59
C ALA A 434 -131.76 60.46 27.18
N GLU A 435 -130.84 61.39 26.89
CA GLU A 435 -130.96 62.79 27.34
C GLU A 435 -132.09 63.53 26.62
N LYS A 436 -132.28 63.32 25.31
CA LYS A 436 -133.46 63.82 24.57
C LYS A 436 -134.75 63.31 25.18
N LEU A 437 -134.84 62.01 25.44
CA LEU A 437 -136.01 61.40 26.08
C LEU A 437 -136.26 61.99 27.47
N ARG A 438 -135.20 62.19 28.28
CA ARG A 438 -135.28 62.83 29.60
C ARG A 438 -135.84 64.26 29.54
N ILE A 439 -135.43 65.05 28.54
CA ILE A 439 -135.96 66.40 28.30
C ILE A 439 -137.45 66.31 27.93
N THR A 440 -137.82 65.49 26.93
CA THR A 440 -139.23 65.36 26.53
C THR A 440 -140.15 64.87 27.64
N ALA A 441 -139.67 64.00 28.53
CA ALA A 441 -140.42 63.54 29.71
C ALA A 441 -140.61 64.67 30.75
N LYS A 442 -139.64 65.58 30.89
CA LYS A 442 -139.78 66.77 31.74
C LYS A 442 -140.81 67.73 31.16
N ASP A 443 -140.74 68.01 29.87
CA ASP A 443 -141.68 68.91 29.17
C ASP A 443 -143.12 68.36 29.24
N LEU A 444 -143.29 67.04 29.09
CA LEU A 444 -144.59 66.37 29.25
C LEU A 444 -145.12 66.43 30.69
N ASN A 445 -144.26 66.31 31.70
CA ASN A 445 -144.66 66.47 33.11
C ASN A 445 -145.06 67.91 33.41
N GLU A 446 -144.34 68.92 32.90
CA GLU A 446 -144.72 70.33 33.05
C GLU A 446 -146.05 70.64 32.33
N ALA A 447 -146.30 70.04 31.16
CA ALA A 447 -147.60 70.11 30.50
C ALA A 447 -148.72 69.44 31.33
N LEU A 448 -148.43 68.32 31.99
CA LEU A 448 -149.36 67.62 32.88
C LEU A 448 -149.69 68.47 34.13
N GLU A 449 -148.69 69.06 34.79
CA GLU A 449 -148.89 69.95 35.95
C GLU A 449 -149.73 71.18 35.58
N ASN A 450 -149.45 71.80 34.43
CA ASN A 450 -150.27 72.91 33.92
C ASN A 450 -151.72 72.48 33.65
N ALA A 451 -151.96 71.30 33.07
CA ALA A 451 -153.30 70.78 32.84
C ALA A 451 -154.04 70.45 34.16
N LEU A 452 -153.35 69.92 35.17
CA LEU A 452 -153.89 69.68 36.50
C LEU A 452 -154.28 71.00 37.19
N GLY A 453 -153.42 72.03 37.13
CA GLY A 453 -153.72 73.36 37.67
C GLY A 453 -154.93 74.04 36.99
N GLN A 454 -155.03 73.93 35.66
CA GLN A 454 -156.22 74.41 34.92
C GLN A 454 -157.50 73.68 35.36
N MET A 455 -157.43 72.36 35.58
CA MET A 455 -158.56 71.56 36.04
C MET A 455 -158.98 71.94 37.47
N GLU A 456 -158.03 72.14 38.39
CA GLU A 456 -158.31 72.60 39.75
C GLU A 456 -158.96 73.99 39.74
N GLN A 457 -158.49 74.91 38.90
CA GLN A 457 -159.07 76.24 38.77
C GLN A 457 -160.50 76.20 38.18
N LEU A 458 -160.77 75.34 37.20
CA LEU A 458 -162.13 75.07 36.70
C LEU A 458 -163.03 74.48 37.78
N GLN A 459 -162.50 73.57 38.61
CA GLN A 459 -163.22 72.96 39.73
C GLN A 459 -163.56 73.99 40.81
N LEU A 460 -162.66 74.93 41.09
CA LEU A 460 -162.90 76.08 41.99
C LEU A 460 -164.03 76.98 41.45
N VAL A 461 -163.97 77.36 40.16
CA VAL A 461 -165.00 78.19 39.51
C VAL A 461 -166.36 77.49 39.52
N ASN A 462 -166.40 76.18 39.25
CA ASN A 462 -167.64 75.41 39.27
C ASN A 462 -168.22 75.32 40.69
N ASN A 463 -167.40 75.06 41.71
CA ASN A 463 -167.81 75.11 43.12
C ASN A 463 -168.35 76.50 43.52
N GLN A 464 -167.75 77.59 43.03
CA GLN A 464 -168.21 78.95 43.28
C GLN A 464 -169.55 79.25 42.57
N HIS A 465 -169.74 78.71 41.36
CA HIS A 465 -171.01 78.78 40.64
C HIS A 465 -172.13 78.02 41.37
N MET A 466 -171.85 76.82 41.87
CA MET A 466 -172.78 76.03 42.69
C MET A 466 -173.23 76.78 43.95
N ARG A 467 -172.29 77.37 44.72
CA ARG A 467 -172.64 78.20 45.89
C ARG A 467 -173.49 79.43 45.53
N ASN A 468 -173.21 80.08 44.40
CA ASN A 468 -174.02 81.19 43.90
C ASN A 468 -175.44 80.73 43.52
N GLN A 469 -175.57 79.53 42.94
CA GLN A 469 -176.85 78.92 42.60
C GLN A 469 -177.67 78.57 43.86
N GLU A 470 -177.04 77.97 44.88
CA GLU A 470 -177.65 77.75 46.20
C GLU A 470 -178.12 79.05 46.85
N HIS A 471 -177.30 80.12 46.78
CA HIS A 471 -177.67 81.43 47.30
C HIS A 471 -178.92 81.99 46.60
N GLN A 472 -178.98 81.90 45.26
CA GLN A 472 -180.17 82.30 44.48
C GLN A 472 -181.41 81.49 44.86
N GLN A 473 -181.28 80.17 45.05
CA GLN A 473 -182.38 79.31 45.51
C GLN A 473 -182.85 79.71 46.92
N GLY A 474 -181.93 80.04 47.83
CA GLY A 474 -182.24 80.52 49.18
C GLY A 474 -182.94 81.89 49.20
N VAL A 475 -182.56 82.81 48.30
CA VAL A 475 -183.27 84.09 48.09
C VAL A 475 -184.70 83.83 47.58
N MET A 476 -184.86 82.96 46.57
CA MET A 476 -186.18 82.57 46.06
C MET A 476 -187.07 81.89 47.11
N ALA A 477 -186.49 81.06 47.99
CA ALA A 477 -187.22 80.43 49.10
C ALA A 477 -187.76 81.49 50.10
N ARG A 478 -186.94 82.47 50.47
CA ARG A 478 -187.35 83.60 51.34
C ARG A 478 -188.45 84.45 50.69
N MET A 479 -188.35 84.74 49.40
CA MET A 479 -189.41 85.46 48.65
C MET A 479 -190.75 84.71 48.64
N ARG A 480 -190.72 83.37 48.51
CA ARG A 480 -191.93 82.53 48.58
C ARG A 480 -192.55 82.54 49.98
N ALA A 481 -191.73 82.43 51.03
CA ALA A 481 -192.19 82.49 52.41
C ALA A 481 -192.87 83.83 52.74
N SER A 482 -192.24 84.95 52.35
CA SER A 482 -192.81 86.30 52.53
C SER A 482 -194.14 86.49 51.79
N ASN A 483 -194.25 86.00 50.54
CA ASN A 483 -195.51 86.04 49.79
C ASN A 483 -196.63 85.20 50.43
N ASN A 484 -196.29 84.04 51.00
CA ASN A 484 -197.29 83.21 51.69
C ASN A 484 -197.81 83.88 52.97
N TYR A 485 -196.92 84.54 53.74
CA TYR A 485 -197.31 85.29 54.94
C TYR A 485 -198.24 86.47 54.62
N LEU A 486 -197.93 87.24 53.57
CA LEU A 486 -198.81 88.32 53.08
C LEU A 486 -200.17 87.80 52.60
N ARG A 487 -200.22 86.59 52.01
CA ARG A 487 -201.47 85.94 51.58
C ARG A 487 -202.32 85.38 52.72
N SER A 488 -201.76 85.08 53.89
CA SER A 488 -202.54 84.71 55.08
C SER A 488 -203.18 85.94 55.73
N GLU A 489 -202.42 87.00 55.97
CA GLU A 489 -202.94 88.28 56.50
C GLU A 489 -204.12 88.81 55.68
N PHE A 490 -203.99 88.80 54.34
CA PHE A 490 -205.06 89.26 53.44
C PHE A 490 -206.33 88.39 53.47
N LYS A 491 -206.24 87.13 53.91
CA LYS A 491 -207.39 86.23 54.03
C LYS A 491 -208.20 86.50 55.30
N ASP A 492 -207.54 86.83 56.40
CA ASP A 492 -208.22 87.04 57.69
C ASP A 492 -208.96 88.38 57.73
N LEU A 493 -208.48 89.41 57.01
CA LEU A 493 -209.23 90.67 56.81
C LEU A 493 -210.56 90.52 56.02
N LEU A 494 -210.74 89.44 55.24
CA LEU A 494 -211.83 89.34 54.26
C LEU A 494 -213.09 88.59 54.75
N ARG A 495 -213.18 88.21 56.03
CA ARG A 495 -214.34 87.44 56.57
C ARG A 495 -215.35 88.24 57.39
N SER A 496 -215.16 89.54 57.59
CA SER A 496 -216.01 90.37 58.45
C SER A 496 -216.80 91.46 57.73
N GLN A 497 -217.56 91.14 56.66
CA GLN A 497 -218.77 91.85 56.18
C GLN A 497 -219.44 91.10 54.99
N PRO A 498 -220.76 91.25 54.75
CA PRO A 498 -221.47 90.61 53.64
C PRO A 498 -221.82 91.58 52.50
N ILE A 499 -221.56 91.21 51.23
CA ILE A 499 -222.32 91.61 50.01
C ILE A 499 -221.82 90.77 48.81
N ALA A 500 -222.61 90.74 47.72
CA ALA A 500 -222.55 89.71 46.68
C ALA A 500 -221.93 90.14 45.32
N ARG A 501 -221.73 89.12 44.45
CA ARG A 501 -221.70 89.11 42.96
C ARG A 501 -220.41 89.43 42.16
N ARG A 502 -220.10 88.45 41.27
CA ARG A 502 -219.77 88.54 39.81
C ARG A 502 -218.33 88.76 39.27
N ASN A 503 -217.88 87.73 38.54
CA ASN A 503 -217.39 87.67 37.13
C ASN A 503 -216.01 88.24 36.68
N ALA A 504 -215.53 87.64 35.56
CA ALA A 504 -214.57 88.12 34.53
C ALA A 504 -213.05 88.08 34.88
N THR A 505 -212.04 87.86 34.01
CA THR A 505 -211.72 87.12 32.75
C THR A 505 -210.31 87.60 32.27
N SER A 506 -209.64 86.92 31.31
CA SER A 506 -208.36 87.29 30.59
C SER A 506 -207.03 87.19 31.40
N GLY A 507 -205.81 87.06 30.84
CA GLY A 507 -205.24 86.89 29.47
C GLY A 507 -203.69 86.73 29.56
N ALA A 508 -202.97 85.88 28.80
CA ALA A 508 -202.33 86.07 27.47
C ALA A 508 -200.81 86.47 27.46
N THR A 509 -200.04 86.02 26.43
CA THR A 509 -198.65 86.45 25.97
C THR A 509 -197.40 86.09 26.84
N SER A 510 -196.13 85.95 26.37
CA SER A 510 -195.47 85.76 25.03
C SER A 510 -193.93 85.51 25.10
N GLY A 511 -193.35 84.81 24.09
CA GLY A 511 -191.99 85.00 23.47
C GLY A 511 -190.71 84.44 24.16
N ALA A 512 -189.48 84.45 23.56
CA ALA A 512 -189.02 84.48 22.14
C ALA A 512 -187.45 84.28 21.97
N SER A 513 -186.96 84.08 20.72
CA SER A 513 -185.57 84.14 20.15
C SER A 513 -184.42 83.23 20.66
N ALA A 514 -183.28 82.94 19.96
CA ALA A 514 -182.93 82.60 18.55
C ALA A 514 -181.53 83.15 18.09
N GLY A 515 -180.69 82.30 17.47
CA GLY A 515 -179.40 82.60 16.77
C GLY A 515 -178.37 81.44 16.95
N ARG A 516 -177.80 80.71 15.96
CA ARG A 516 -177.05 81.01 14.68
C ARG A 516 -175.73 81.76 14.92
N ASN A 517 -174.55 81.46 14.35
CA ASN A 517 -173.98 80.45 13.40
C ASN A 517 -172.49 80.19 13.84
N GLY A 518 -171.66 79.28 13.31
CA GLY A 518 -171.74 78.23 12.26
C GLY A 518 -170.33 77.75 11.84
N GLU A 519 -170.26 76.75 10.92
CA GLU A 519 -169.17 76.46 9.95
C GLU A 519 -167.73 76.09 10.42
N MET A 520 -166.87 75.39 9.65
CA MET A 520 -167.00 74.25 8.70
C MET A 520 -165.58 73.77 8.27
N ALA A 521 -165.46 72.48 7.91
CA ALA A 521 -164.54 71.91 6.89
C ALA A 521 -162.98 72.00 6.96
N SER A 522 -162.34 70.81 7.06
CA SER A 522 -161.33 70.26 6.11
C SER A 522 -159.91 70.89 5.92
N PRO A 523 -158.97 70.26 5.17
CA PRO A 523 -158.66 68.80 5.00
C PRO A 523 -157.14 68.46 4.87
N GLY A 524 -156.82 67.15 4.74
CA GLY A 524 -155.70 66.62 3.92
C GLY A 524 -154.26 66.71 4.46
N GLU A 525 -153.24 66.12 3.83
CA GLU A 525 -153.20 65.09 2.75
C GLU A 525 -151.80 64.43 2.63
N HIS A 526 -151.78 63.20 2.09
CA HIS A 526 -150.74 62.46 1.33
C HIS A 526 -149.20 62.68 1.39
N GLY A 527 -148.49 61.54 1.32
CA GLY A 527 -147.16 61.37 0.69
C GLY A 527 -146.27 60.29 1.35
N GLY A 528 -145.60 59.34 0.69
CA GLY A 528 -145.55 58.98 -0.75
C GLY A 528 -144.16 58.45 -1.18
N PHE A 529 -144.13 57.44 -2.07
CA PHE A 529 -142.98 56.78 -2.75
C PHE A 529 -142.17 55.67 -2.00
N HIS A 530 -141.80 54.47 -2.54
CA HIS A 530 -141.38 53.94 -3.88
C HIS A 530 -139.87 54.13 -4.20
N VAL A 531 -139.05 53.23 -4.81
CA VAL A 531 -139.26 51.87 -5.41
C VAL A 531 -137.93 51.13 -5.84
N ARG A 532 -137.95 49.77 -5.92
CA ARG A 532 -137.19 48.79 -6.79
C ARG A 532 -135.65 48.51 -6.77
N LYS A 533 -135.35 47.18 -6.86
CA LYS A 533 -134.37 46.42 -7.71
C LYS A 533 -132.84 46.64 -7.47
N ALA A 534 -131.89 45.77 -7.86
CA ALA A 534 -131.85 44.53 -8.66
C ALA A 534 -130.70 43.57 -8.17
N HIS A 535 -130.82 42.24 -8.21
CA HIS A 535 -130.28 41.27 -9.20
C HIS A 535 -128.75 41.19 -9.49
N LYS A 536 -128.27 39.92 -9.57
CA LYS A 536 -127.06 39.37 -10.26
C LYS A 536 -125.68 39.66 -9.64
N ALA A 537 -124.62 38.85 -9.87
CA ALA A 537 -124.49 37.41 -10.19
C ALA A 537 -123.01 36.97 -10.17
N SER A 538 -122.76 35.69 -9.82
CA SER A 538 -121.81 34.71 -10.42
C SER A 538 -120.34 35.04 -10.82
N HIS A 539 -119.49 34.00 -10.68
CA HIS A 539 -118.13 33.82 -11.26
C HIS A 539 -116.99 34.68 -10.64
N SER A 540 -115.71 34.26 -10.61
CA SER A 540 -115.09 32.91 -10.70
C SER A 540 -113.61 32.99 -10.26
N LEU A 541 -112.98 31.82 -10.03
CA LEU A 541 -111.52 31.55 -10.01
C LEU A 541 -110.75 32.23 -11.18
N PRO A 542 -109.39 32.40 -11.14
CA PRO A 542 -108.41 31.44 -10.57
C PRO A 542 -107.15 32.04 -9.86
N ALA A 543 -106.20 31.14 -9.57
CA ALA A 543 -104.96 31.38 -8.81
C ALA A 543 -103.72 31.68 -9.67
N HIS A 544 -102.69 32.26 -9.03
CA HIS A 544 -101.25 32.11 -9.34
C HIS A 544 -100.48 32.27 -8.00
N LYS A 545 -99.69 31.29 -7.52
CA LYS A 545 -98.30 30.93 -7.90
C LYS A 545 -97.25 32.04 -7.67
N LEU A 546 -96.48 31.88 -6.59
CA LEU A 546 -95.09 32.26 -6.27
C LEU A 546 -94.70 31.28 -5.13
N GLN A 547 -93.73 30.37 -5.20
CA GLN A 547 -92.28 30.55 -5.38
C GLN A 547 -91.71 31.58 -4.40
N ASP A 548 -91.33 31.10 -3.21
CA ASP A 548 -89.93 30.75 -2.88
C ASP A 548 -89.90 29.46 -2.03
#